data_AF-A0A5K1CM78-F1
#
_entry.id   AF-A0A5K1CM78-F1
#
_cell.length_a   1.000
_cell.length_b   1.000
_cell.length_c   1.000
_cell.angle_alpha   90.00
_cell.angle_beta   90.00
_cell.angle_gamma   90.00
#
_symmetry.space_group_name_H-M   'P 1'
#
loop_
_entity.id
_entity.type
_entity.pdbx_description
1 polymer ?
#
loop_
_entity_poly.entity_id
_entity_poly.type
_entity_poly.pdbx_seq_one_letter_code
_entity_poly.pdbx_strand_id
1 'polypeptide(L)'
;MVVQIRSRARNWRPRRRETMAGEVGREEMKGRRYGIVGVGMMGREHMLNIAHLDGACVTCVADVHLPSQEAALQLAAQFNWPLK
;
A
#
# COMPACT_ATOMS: atom_id res chain seq x y z
N MET A 1 -24.19 -11.79 20.96
CA MET A 1 -24.74 -11.20 19.73
C MET A 1 -23.56 -10.87 18.82
N VAL A 2 -23.27 -11.70 17.81
CA VAL A 2 -22.08 -11.53 16.94
C VAL A 2 -22.53 -10.78 15.69
N VAL A 3 -22.06 -9.53 15.52
CA VAL A 3 -22.32 -8.73 14.31
C VAL A 3 -21.34 -9.18 13.24
N GLN A 4 -21.83 -9.98 12.29
CA GLN A 4 -21.05 -10.41 11.13
C GLN A 4 -20.99 -9.27 10.11
N ILE A 5 -19.89 -8.51 10.09
CA ILE A 5 -19.65 -7.48 9.08
C ILE A 5 -19.40 -8.18 7.74
N ARG A 6 -20.41 -8.21 6.87
CA ARG A 6 -20.24 -8.62 5.47
C ARG A 6 -19.54 -7.49 4.70
N SER A 7 -18.23 -7.58 4.53
CA SER A 7 -17.51 -6.69 3.61
C SER A 7 -17.93 -7.01 2.17
N ARG A 8 -18.82 -6.18 1.60
CA ARG A 8 -19.01 -6.14 0.15
C ARG A 8 -17.73 -5.55 -0.44
N ALA A 9 -16.75 -6.39 -0.75
CA ALA A 9 -15.65 -6.03 -1.64
C ALA A 9 -16.29 -5.58 -2.96
N ARG A 10 -16.40 -4.27 -3.15
CA ARG A 10 -16.95 -3.65 -4.36
C ARG A 10 -16.04 -3.98 -5.52
N ASN A 11 -16.39 -5.03 -6.27
CA ASN A 11 -16.06 -5.34 -7.66
C ASN A 11 -14.82 -4.61 -8.22
N TRP A 12 -13.66 -4.77 -7.57
CA TRP A 12 -12.39 -4.29 -8.06
C TRP A 12 -12.00 -5.20 -9.22
N ARG A 13 -12.09 -4.68 -10.44
CA ARG A 13 -11.64 -5.41 -11.64
C ARG A 13 -10.12 -5.24 -11.74
N PRO A 14 -9.29 -6.27 -11.45
CA PRO A 14 -7.91 -6.21 -11.89
C PRO A 14 -7.92 -6.06 -13.41
N ARG A 15 -7.13 -5.12 -13.93
CA ARG A 15 -6.99 -4.92 -15.37
C ARG A 15 -6.60 -6.29 -15.97
N ARG A 16 -7.46 -6.81 -16.84
CA ARG A 16 -7.34 -8.14 -17.47
C ARG A 16 -5.95 -8.22 -18.11
N ARG A 17 -5.09 -9.13 -17.63
CA ARG A 17 -3.82 -9.47 -18.30
C ARG A 17 -4.19 -10.10 -19.64
N GLU A 18 -4.16 -9.30 -20.70
CA GLU A 18 -4.21 -9.80 -22.06
C GLU A 18 -2.84 -10.41 -22.38
N THR A 19 -2.87 -11.68 -22.75
CA THR A 19 -1.73 -12.48 -23.13
C THR A 19 -1.07 -11.89 -24.38
N MET A 20 0.12 -11.32 -24.25
CA MET A 20 1.06 -11.19 -25.37
C MET A 20 2.40 -11.78 -24.94
N ALA A 21 2.72 -12.93 -25.53
CA ALA A 21 3.94 -13.70 -25.34
C ALA A 21 5.15 -12.98 -25.97
N GLY A 22 5.51 -11.80 -25.44
CA GLY A 22 6.60 -10.97 -25.95
C GLY A 22 7.20 -9.94 -24.98
N GLU A 23 6.72 -9.83 -23.74
CA GLU A 23 7.22 -8.83 -22.77
C GLU A 23 7.53 -9.44 -21.39
N VAL A 24 8.09 -10.64 -21.34
CA VAL A 24 8.49 -11.32 -20.09
C VAL A 24 9.74 -10.66 -19.44
N GLY A 25 10.17 -9.48 -19.90
CA GLY A 25 11.44 -8.85 -19.48
C GLY A 25 11.37 -7.50 -18.76
N ARG A 26 10.18 -6.99 -18.37
CA ARG A 26 10.06 -5.66 -17.73
C ARG A 26 9.17 -5.56 -16.48
N GLU A 27 8.49 -6.62 -16.06
CA GLU A 27 7.70 -6.61 -14.81
C GLU A 27 8.54 -6.90 -13.55
N GLU A 28 9.75 -7.44 -13.68
CA GLU A 28 10.62 -7.83 -12.56
C GLU A 28 11.37 -6.65 -11.91
N MET A 29 11.22 -5.44 -12.43
CA MET A 29 11.88 -4.21 -11.96
C MET A 29 10.91 -3.04 -11.76
N LYS A 30 9.61 -3.31 -11.59
CA LYS A 30 8.63 -2.28 -11.22
C LYS A 30 8.03 -2.60 -9.87
N GLY A 31 8.67 -2.10 -8.82
CA GLY A 31 8.20 -2.28 -7.46
C GLY A 31 6.73 -1.91 -7.28
N ARG A 32 6.01 -2.66 -6.45
CA ARG A 32 4.60 -2.42 -6.11
C ARG A 32 4.49 -1.16 -5.27
N ARG A 33 3.76 -0.16 -5.78
CA ARG A 33 3.57 1.14 -5.13
C ARG A 33 2.22 1.18 -4.44
N TYR A 34 2.24 1.50 -3.15
CA TYR A 34 1.05 1.57 -2.31
C TYR A 34 0.77 3.02 -1.91
N GLY A 35 -0.51 3.32 -1.74
CA GLY A 35 -1.00 4.52 -1.08
C GLY A 35 -1.87 4.11 0.10
N ILE A 36 -1.82 4.87 1.20
CA ILE A 36 -2.58 4.55 2.42
C ILE A 36 -3.49 5.71 2.79
N VAL A 37 -4.77 5.42 3.02
CA VAL A 37 -5.76 6.37 3.53
C VAL A 37 -6.16 5.93 4.93
N GLY A 38 -5.93 6.80 5.91
CA GLY A 38 -5.95 6.46 7.34
C GLY A 38 -4.60 5.88 7.78
N VAL A 39 -3.74 6.72 8.36
CA VAL A 39 -2.41 6.36 8.91
C VAL A 39 -2.32 6.54 10.43
N GLY A 40 -3.41 6.24 11.13
CA GLY A 40 -3.41 6.00 12.57
C GLY A 40 -2.54 4.80 13.00
N MET A 41 -2.88 4.13 14.10
CA MET A 41 -2.11 2.95 14.55
C MET A 41 -2.12 1.80 13.54
N MET A 42 -3.31 1.37 13.09
CA MET A 42 -3.45 0.25 12.15
C MET A 42 -2.87 0.57 10.77
N GLY A 43 -3.03 1.81 10.28
CA GLY A 43 -2.45 2.20 8.99
C GLY A 43 -0.93 2.11 8.96
N ARG A 44 -0.26 2.48 10.06
CA ARG A 44 1.20 2.33 10.20
C ARG A 44 1.62 0.87 10.40
N GLU A 45 0.82 0.02 11.04
CA GLU A 45 1.06 -1.43 11.08
C GLU A 45 0.99 -2.05 9.68
N HIS A 46 0.06 -1.60 8.83
CA HIS A 46 0.05 -1.97 7.41
C HIS A 46 1.28 -1.46 6.63
N MET A 47 1.83 -0.29 6.97
CA MET A 47 3.12 0.15 6.42
C MET A 47 4.23 -0.83 6.77
N LEU A 48 4.30 -1.29 8.02
CA LEU A 48 5.28 -2.29 8.43
C LEU A 48 5.12 -3.60 7.65
N ASN A 49 3.89 -4.07 7.44
CA ASN A 49 3.65 -5.28 6.64
C ASN A 49 4.11 -5.11 5.19
N ILE A 50 3.86 -3.93 4.59
CA ILE A 50 4.31 -3.62 3.23
C ILE A 50 5.84 -3.58 3.15
N ALA A 51 6.54 -3.11 4.18
CA ALA A 51 8.00 -3.09 4.22
C ALA A 51 8.67 -4.47 4.15
N HIS A 52 7.94 -5.53 4.53
CA HIS A 52 8.44 -6.91 4.41
C HIS A 52 8.15 -7.55 3.05
N LEU A 53 7.48 -6.85 2.14
CA LEU A 53 7.22 -7.35 0.78
C LEU A 53 8.34 -6.92 -0.16
N ASP A 54 8.91 -7.89 -0.87
CA ASP A 54 9.95 -7.61 -1.86
C ASP A 54 9.46 -6.69 -2.98
N GLY A 55 10.24 -5.63 -3.19
CA GLY A 55 9.95 -4.62 -4.20
C GLY A 55 8.71 -3.78 -3.90
N ALA A 56 8.20 -3.72 -2.66
CA ALA A 56 7.08 -2.85 -2.32
C ALA A 56 7.54 -1.52 -1.71
N CYS A 57 6.81 -0.44 -1.98
CA CYS A 57 6.99 0.84 -1.29
C CYS A 57 5.69 1.61 -1.12
N VAL A 58 5.60 2.39 -0.05
CA VAL A 58 4.52 3.36 0.15
C VAL A 58 4.95 4.70 -0.45
N THR A 59 4.09 5.26 -1.29
CA THR A 59 4.37 6.47 -2.09
C THR A 59 3.47 7.65 -1.74
N CYS A 60 2.35 7.42 -1.05
CA CYS A 60 1.50 8.47 -0.51
C CYS A 60 0.75 8.00 0.74
N VAL A 61 0.47 8.94 1.64
CA VAL A 61 -0.36 8.74 2.83
C VAL A 61 -1.36 9.88 2.95
N ALA A 62 -2.53 9.62 3.53
CA ALA A 62 -3.53 10.63 3.83
C ALA A 62 -4.21 10.29 5.16
N ASP A 63 -4.38 11.29 6.03
CA ASP A 63 -5.15 11.17 7.28
C ASP A 63 -5.74 12.54 7.64
N VAL A 64 -6.84 12.58 8.38
CA VAL A 64 -7.40 13.84 8.90
C VAL A 64 -6.59 14.38 10.08
N HIS A 65 -5.87 13.50 10.78
CA HIS A 65 -5.08 13.84 11.96
C HIS A 65 -3.61 14.05 11.59
N LEU A 66 -3.13 15.30 11.68
CA LEU A 66 -1.78 15.68 11.24
C LEU A 66 -0.65 14.91 11.96
N PRO A 67 -0.67 14.71 13.31
CA PRO A 67 0.35 13.90 13.98
C PRO A 67 0.43 12.45 13.47
N SER A 68 -0.69 11.90 12.99
CA SER A 68 -0.68 10.55 12.38
C SER A 68 0.03 10.55 11.02
N GLN A 69 -0.10 11.62 10.24
CA GLN A 69 0.68 11.81 9.00
C GLN A 69 2.17 11.96 9.30
N GLU A 70 2.54 12.79 10.28
CA GLU A 70 3.93 13.00 10.69
C GLU A 70 4.59 11.70 11.16
N ALA A 71 3.89 10.92 11.99
CA ALA A 71 4.37 9.61 12.44
C ALA A 71 4.55 8.62 11.27
N ALA A 72 3.69 8.70 10.25
CA ALA A 72 3.83 7.88 9.04
C ALA A 72 5.03 8.31 8.18
N LEU A 73 5.29 9.62 8.04
CA LEU A 73 6.46 10.14 7.35
C LEU A 73 7.76 9.70 8.04
N GLN A 74 7.81 9.78 9.38
CA GLN A 74 8.95 9.29 10.18
C GLN A 74 9.18 7.79 9.98
N LEU A 75 8.10 6.99 9.94
CA LEU A 75 8.19 5.57 9.70
C LEU A 75 8.71 5.26 8.27
N ALA A 76 8.22 5.97 7.26
CA ALA A 76 8.64 5.78 5.88
C ALA A 76 10.13 6.09 5.65
N ALA A 77 10.68 7.05 6.41
CA ALA A 77 12.12 7.36 6.37
C ALA A 77 13.00 6.17 6.79
N GLN A 78 12.51 5.27 7.67
CA GLN A 78 13.25 4.07 8.09
C GLN A 78 13.43 3.05 6.96
N PHE A 79 12.53 3.06 5.97
CA PHE A 79 12.55 2.14 4.82
C PHE A 79 13.06 2.80 3.54
N ASN A 80 13.56 4.05 3.64
CA ASN A 80 14.04 4.84 2.51
C ASN A 80 13.01 4.94 1.37
N TRP A 81 11.73 4.99 1.73
CA TRP A 81 10.63 5.09 0.77
C TRP A 81 10.48 6.52 0.23
N PRO A 82 10.01 6.68 -1.02
CA PRO A 82 9.87 7.99 -1.67
C PRO A 82 8.59 8.71 -1.21
N LEU A 83 8.38 8.79 0.10
CA LEU A 83 7.26 9.47 0.73
C LEU A 83 7.75 10.85 1.22
N LYS A 84 7.15 11.93 0.71
CA LYS A 84 7.49 13.32 1.05
C LYS A 84 6.28 14.04 1.62
#